data_AF-A0A7D8BEY7-F1
#
_entry.id   AF-A0A7D8BEY7-F1
#
_cell.length_a   1.000
_cell.length_b   1.000
_cell.length_c   1.000
_cell.angle_alpha   90.00
_cell.angle_beta   90.00
_cell.angle_gamma   90.00
#
_symmetry.space_group_name_H-M   'P 1'
#
loop_
_entity.id
_entity.type
_entity.pdbx_description
1 polymer ?
#
loop_
_entity_poly.entity_id
_entity_poly.type
_entity_poly.pdbx_seq_one_letter_code
_entity_poly.pdbx_strand_id
1 'polypeptide(L)'
;MRAGRLSMGLLFLISGTSHFLFSQTYQRIIPPFLPDPHTIVLLSGLAEIAGGLGVILPGRRRAAAWGLACMLVAVFPANIYMAIHPELFPQIPGWLLWFRLPLQVPLIWWAYRYTQIED
;
A
#
# COMPACT_ATOMS: atom_id res chain seq x y z
N MET A 1 -9.31 -11.97 -16.38
CA MET A 1 -9.21 -10.48 -16.26
C MET A 1 -10.16 -9.85 -15.24
N ARG A 2 -11.41 -10.32 -15.05
CA ARG A 2 -12.34 -9.77 -14.03
C ARG A 2 -11.96 -10.16 -12.60
N ALA A 3 -11.65 -11.44 -12.35
CA ALA A 3 -11.26 -11.93 -11.02
C ALA A 3 -10.05 -11.18 -10.44
N GLY A 4 -8.97 -11.00 -11.21
CA GLY A 4 -7.78 -10.29 -10.72
C GLY A 4 -8.04 -8.82 -10.32
N ARG A 5 -8.98 -8.13 -10.99
CA ARG A 5 -9.34 -6.75 -10.61
C ARG A 5 -10.08 -6.70 -9.28
N LEU A 6 -11.01 -7.62 -9.08
CA LEU A 6 -11.73 -7.76 -7.81
C LEU A 6 -10.77 -8.13 -6.69
N SER A 7 -9.85 -9.07 -6.92
CA SER A 7 -8.83 -9.44 -5.94
C SER A 7 -7.94 -8.27 -5.55
N MET A 8 -7.43 -7.51 -6.53
CA MET A 8 -6.61 -6.34 -6.26
C MET A 8 -7.40 -5.25 -5.53
N GLY A 9 -8.61 -4.92 -6.01
CA GLY A 9 -9.47 -3.94 -5.38
C GLY A 9 -9.81 -4.29 -3.93
N LEU A 10 -10.18 -5.55 -3.67
CA LEU A 10 -10.44 -6.05 -2.31
C LEU A 10 -9.21 -5.98 -1.41
N LEU A 11 -8.03 -6.34 -1.93
CA LEU A 11 -6.77 -6.26 -1.18
C LEU A 11 -6.50 -4.83 -0.70
N PHE A 12 -6.62 -3.84 -1.59
CA PHE A 12 -6.41 -2.43 -1.23
C PHE A 12 -7.53 -1.85 -0.37
N LEU A 13 -8.78 -2.30 -0.54
CA LEU A 13 -9.87 -1.93 0.36
C LEU A 13 -9.62 -2.42 1.79
N ILE A 14 -9.17 -3.67 1.95
CA ILE A 14 -8.83 -4.25 3.25
C ILE A 14 -7.61 -3.54 3.85
N SER A 15 -6.55 -3.33 3.07
CA SER A 15 -5.35 -2.60 3.48
C SER A 15 -5.69 -1.17 3.93
N GLY A 16 -6.47 -0.44 3.13
CA GLY A 16 -6.85 0.93 3.41
C GLY A 16 -7.72 1.05 4.64
N THR A 17 -8.67 0.13 4.84
CA THR A 17 -9.48 0.08 6.07
C THR A 17 -8.61 -0.21 7.30
N SER A 18 -7.58 -1.06 7.17
CA SER A 18 -6.68 -1.39 8.27
C SER A 18 -5.88 -0.19 8.79
N HIS A 19 -5.62 0.82 7.95
CA HIS A 19 -4.95 2.06 8.37
C HIS A 19 -5.76 2.84 9.41
N PHE A 20 -7.09 2.78 9.35
CA PHE A 20 -7.96 3.44 10.32
C PHE A 20 -8.11 2.61 11.60
N LEU A 21 -8.22 1.28 11.46
CA LEU A 21 -8.36 0.36 12.61
C LEU A 21 -7.08 0.24 13.44
N PHE A 22 -5.92 0.24 12.78
CA PHE A 22 -4.60 0.08 13.41
C PHE A 22 -3.72 1.31 13.26
N SER A 23 -4.33 2.50 13.21
CA SER A 23 -3.63 3.77 12.93
C SER A 23 -2.39 3.98 13.81
N GLN A 24 -2.46 3.69 15.11
CA GLN A 24 -1.32 3.82 16.02
C GLN A 24 -0.14 2.92 15.63
N THR A 25 -0.42 1.71 15.13
CA THR A 25 0.62 0.78 14.66
C THR A 25 1.27 1.30 13.39
N TYR A 26 0.47 1.80 12.45
CA TYR A 26 0.97 2.39 11.20
C TYR A 26 1.78 3.67 11.44
N GLN A 27 1.40 4.50 12.41
CA GLN A 27 2.16 5.71 12.76
C GLN A 27 3.58 5.39 13.22
N ARG A 28 3.80 4.25 13.90
CA ARG A 28 5.13 3.80 14.32
C ARG A 28 6.01 3.36 13.15
N ILE A 29 5.41 2.98 12.03
CA ILE A 29 6.11 2.58 10.81
C ILE A 29 6.69 3.80 10.09
N ILE A 30 6.06 4.97 10.25
CA ILE A 30 6.47 6.19 9.57
C ILE A 30 7.86 6.62 10.05
N PRO A 31 8.84 6.74 9.15
CA PRO A 31 10.17 7.19 9.53
C PRO A 31 10.16 8.58 10.17
N PRO A 32 11.06 8.86 11.13
CA PRO A 32 11.04 10.10 11.91
C PRO A 32 11.34 11.37 11.11
N PHE A 33 11.85 11.25 9.88
CA PHE A 33 12.08 12.38 8.98
C PHE A 33 10.80 12.88 8.29
N LEU A 34 9.68 12.15 8.37
CA LEU A 34 8.40 12.59 7.82
C LEU A 34 7.58 13.31 8.90
N PRO A 35 7.03 14.50 8.61
CA PRO A 35 6.19 15.22 9.56
C PRO A 35 4.80 14.60 9.64
N ASP A 36 4.18 14.69 10.82
CA ASP A 36 2.80 14.28 11.09
C ASP A 36 2.42 12.86 10.60
N PRO A 37 2.91 11.81 11.30
CA PRO A 37 2.60 10.42 10.97
C PRO A 37 1.09 10.13 10.91
N HIS A 38 0.28 10.80 11.73
CA HIS A 38 -1.15 10.58 11.79
C HIS A 38 -1.83 10.96 10.47
N THR A 39 -1.55 12.16 9.97
CA THR A 39 -2.12 12.63 8.70
C THR A 39 -1.66 11.77 7.53
N ILE A 40 -0.38 11.37 7.49
CA ILE A 40 0.14 10.51 6.42
C ILE A 40 -0.60 9.16 6.40
N VAL A 41 -0.78 8.50 7.56
CA VAL A 41 -1.50 7.23 7.66
C VAL A 41 -2.97 7.37 7.22
N LEU A 42 -3.62 8.49 7.57
CA LEU A 42 -5.01 8.75 7.20
C LEU A 42 -5.15 8.95 5.68
N LEU A 43 -4.28 9.79 5.11
CA LEU A 43 -4.28 10.07 3.67
C LEU A 43 -3.91 8.84 2.85
N SER A 44 -2.95 8.04 3.32
CA SER A 44 -2.56 6.80 2.66
C SER A 44 -3.71 5.79 2.70
N GLY A 45 -4.38 5.62 3.84
CA GLY A 45 -5.56 4.76 3.96
C GLY A 45 -6.71 5.19 3.03
N LEU A 46 -6.99 6.50 2.94
CA LEU A 46 -7.98 7.04 2.00
C LEU A 46 -7.59 6.77 0.54
N ALA A 47 -6.31 6.95 0.20
CA ALA A 47 -5.80 6.70 -1.14
C ALA A 47 -5.90 5.22 -1.54
N GLU A 48 -5.62 4.29 -0.63
CA GLU A 48 -5.81 2.84 -0.88
C GLU A 48 -7.26 2.48 -1.12
N ILE A 49 -8.18 3.03 -0.32
CA ILE A 49 -9.62 2.79 -0.50
C ILE A 49 -10.08 3.34 -1.84
N ALA A 50 -9.73 4.60 -2.16
CA ALA A 50 -10.09 5.23 -3.42
C ALA A 50 -9.49 4.49 -4.63
N GLY A 51 -8.24 4.05 -4.54
CA GLY A 51 -7.57 3.25 -5.57
C GLY A 51 -8.20 1.88 -5.73
N GLY A 52 -8.51 1.19 -4.62
CA GLY A 52 -9.16 -0.12 -4.61
C GLY A 52 -10.53 -0.09 -5.28
N LEU A 53 -11.37 0.90 -4.94
CA LEU A 53 -12.65 1.14 -5.62
C LEU A 53 -12.45 1.55 -7.08
N GLY A 54 -11.48 2.40 -7.36
CA GLY A 54 -11.21 2.91 -8.70
C GLY A 54 -10.72 1.85 -9.68
N VAL A 55 -10.00 0.82 -9.22
CA VAL A 55 -9.59 -0.33 -10.05
C VAL A 55 -10.77 -1.26 -10.37
N ILE A 56 -11.80 -1.30 -9.52
CA ILE A 56 -13.03 -2.07 -9.73
C ILE A 56 -13.95 -1.36 -10.73
N LEU A 57 -14.05 -0.03 -10.67
CA LEU A 57 -14.96 0.77 -11.50
C LEU A 57 -14.43 0.97 -12.93
N PRO A 58 -15.23 0.69 -13.98
CA PRO A 58 -14.85 0.98 -15.36
C PRO A 58 -14.70 2.50 -15.59
N GLY A 59 -13.69 2.92 -16.35
CA GLY A 59 -13.42 4.32 -16.70
C GLY A 59 -12.47 5.07 -15.75
N ARG A 60 -12.26 4.57 -14.52
CA ARG A 60 -11.29 5.13 -13.56
C ARG A 60 -10.09 4.22 -13.31
N ARG A 61 -10.08 3.04 -13.93
CA ARG A 61 -9.09 1.98 -13.69
C ARG A 61 -7.65 2.46 -13.89
N ARG A 62 -7.38 3.14 -15.00
CA ARG A 62 -6.02 3.59 -15.35
C ARG A 62 -5.47 4.58 -14.33
N ALA A 63 -6.27 5.57 -13.93
CA ALA A 63 -5.88 6.55 -12.93
C ALA A 63 -5.69 5.90 -11.55
N ALA A 64 -6.60 5.00 -11.15
CA ALA A 64 -6.51 4.28 -9.88
C ALA A 64 -5.30 3.35 -9.82
N ALA A 65 -5.01 2.63 -10.91
CA ALA A 65 -3.84 1.75 -11.01
C ALA A 65 -2.52 2.54 -10.91
N TRP A 66 -2.44 3.71 -11.54
CA TRP A 66 -1.31 4.63 -11.37
C TRP A 66 -1.19 5.14 -9.93
N GLY A 67 -2.29 5.56 -9.31
CA GLY A 67 -2.32 6.00 -7.92
C GLY A 67 -1.81 4.92 -6.96
N LEU A 68 -2.27 3.68 -7.12
CA LEU A 68 -1.83 2.54 -6.31
C LEU A 68 -0.36 2.20 -6.55
N ALA A 69 0.11 2.24 -7.80
CA ALA A 69 1.52 2.01 -8.12
C ALA A 69 2.43 3.08 -7.48
N CYS A 70 2.07 4.36 -7.60
CA CYS A 70 2.80 5.47 -6.98
C CYS A 70 2.78 5.36 -5.46
N MET A 71 1.65 4.98 -4.86
CA MET A 71 1.56 4.79 -3.42
C MET A 71 2.44 3.64 -2.93
N LEU A 72 2.41 2.49 -3.61
CA LEU A 72 3.30 1.39 -3.29
C LEU A 72 4.78 1.82 -3.36
N VAL A 73 5.16 2.63 -4.35
CA VAL A 73 6.53 3.18 -4.41
C VAL A 73 6.80 4.12 -3.23
N ALA A 74 5.84 4.98 -2.87
CA ALA A 74 5.98 5.94 -1.76
C ALA A 74 6.10 5.27 -0.38
N VAL A 75 5.49 4.08 -0.18
CA VAL A 75 5.59 3.30 1.07
C VAL A 75 6.88 2.49 1.15
N PHE A 76 7.56 2.25 0.02
CA PHE A 76 8.79 1.44 -0.02
C PHE A 76 9.90 1.91 0.95
N PRO A 77 10.21 3.23 1.09
CA PRO A 77 11.16 3.71 2.09
C PRO A 77 10.75 3.38 3.54
N ALA A 78 9.46 3.39 3.85
CA ALA A 78 8.97 3.02 5.19
C ALA A 78 9.19 1.51 5.46
N ASN A 79 9.00 0.65 4.45
CA ASN A 79 9.30 -0.78 4.58
C ASN A 79 10.81 -1.04 4.72
N ILE A 80 11.67 -0.28 4.04
CA ILE A 80 13.12 -0.34 4.26
C ILE A 80 13.45 0.06 5.70
N TYR A 81 12.89 1.18 6.18
CA TYR A 81 13.09 1.66 7.55
C TYR A 81 12.74 0.60 8.58
N MET A 82 11.62 -0.12 8.41
CA MET A 82 11.26 -1.26 9.25
C MET A 82 12.30 -2.40 9.18
N ALA A 83 12.75 -2.76 7.98
CA ALA A 83 13.66 -3.89 7.78
C ALA A 83 15.05 -3.65 8.40
N ILE A 84 15.53 -2.40 8.41
CA ILE A 84 16.82 -2.03 8.99
C ILE A 84 16.75 -1.69 10.49
N HIS A 85 15.56 -1.40 11.03
CA HIS A 85 15.32 -1.17 12.46
C HIS A 85 14.31 -2.18 13.06
N PRO A 86 14.54 -3.50 12.95
CA PRO A 86 13.60 -4.51 13.44
C PRO A 86 13.33 -4.41 14.95
N GLU A 87 14.26 -3.84 15.73
CA GLU A 87 14.14 -3.59 17.16
C GLU A 87 13.00 -2.63 17.53
N LEU A 88 12.61 -1.73 16.62
CA LEU A 88 11.47 -0.83 16.81
C LEU A 88 10.12 -1.54 16.60
N PHE A 89 10.14 -2.73 16.00
CA PHE A 89 8.97 -3.52 15.64
C PHE A 89 9.02 -4.94 16.24
N PRO A 90 9.15 -5.10 17.58
CA PRO A 90 9.36 -6.39 18.22
C PRO A 90 8.19 -7.38 18.05
N GLN A 91 7.03 -6.88 17.63
CA GLN A 91 5.83 -7.69 17.36
C GLN A 91 5.88 -8.39 15.99
N ILE A 92 6.81 -8.01 15.11
CA ILE A 92 6.95 -8.56 13.77
C ILE A 92 8.31 -9.27 13.67
N PRO A 93 8.36 -10.55 13.29
CA PRO A 93 9.64 -11.23 13.07
C PRO A 93 10.49 -10.50 12.02
N GLY A 94 11.76 -10.23 12.32
CA GLY A 94 12.63 -9.45 11.43
C GLY A 94 12.75 -10.01 10.01
N TRP A 95 12.76 -11.34 9.85
CA TRP A 95 12.77 -11.98 8.51
C TRP A 95 11.53 -11.63 7.68
N LEU A 96 10.37 -11.41 8.32
CA LEU A 96 9.13 -11.02 7.64
C LEU A 96 9.21 -9.58 7.14
N LEU A 97 9.94 -8.70 7.84
CA LEU A 97 10.20 -7.33 7.40
C LEU A 97 11.02 -7.31 6.11
N TRP A 98 12.08 -8.13 6.05
CA TRP A 98 12.88 -8.31 4.85
C TRP A 98 12.10 -8.97 3.71
N PHE A 99 11.23 -9.93 4.02
CA PHE A 99 10.40 -10.60 3.02
C PHE A 99 9.36 -9.68 2.35
N ARG A 100 8.90 -8.63 3.04
CA ARG A 100 7.95 -7.64 2.46
C ARG A 100 8.54 -6.87 1.29
N LEU A 101 9.83 -6.57 1.31
CA LEU A 101 10.51 -5.77 0.27
C LEU A 101 10.39 -6.41 -1.13
N PRO A 102 10.78 -7.69 -1.35
CA PRO A 102 10.62 -8.32 -2.66
C PRO A 102 9.15 -8.54 -3.02
N LEU A 103 8.24 -8.72 -2.05
CA LEU A 103 6.80 -8.89 -2.31
C LEU A 103 6.16 -7.64 -2.91
N GLN A 104 6.72 -6.46 -2.66
CA GLN A 104 6.23 -5.19 -3.17
C GLN A 104 6.44 -5.06 -4.69
N VAL A 105 7.48 -5.69 -5.25
CA VAL A 105 7.77 -5.63 -6.69
C VAL A 105 6.68 -6.30 -7.54
N PRO A 106 6.23 -7.55 -7.26
CA PRO A 106 5.07 -8.14 -7.92
C PRO A 106 3.79 -7.31 -7.76
N LEU A 107 3.56 -6.70 -6.60
CA LEU A 107 2.38 -5.86 -6.36
C LEU A 107 2.39 -4.59 -7.23
N ILE A 108 3.53 -3.90 -7.31
CA ILE A 108 3.71 -2.73 -8.18
C ILE A 108 3.54 -3.15 -9.64
N TRP A 109 4.16 -4.25 -10.05
CA TRP A 109 4.01 -4.76 -11.41
C TRP A 109 2.56 -5.10 -11.74
N TRP A 110 1.83 -5.74 -10.81
CA TRP A 110 0.43 -6.06 -10.99
C TRP A 110 -0.44 -4.81 -11.13
N ALA A 111 -0.20 -3.79 -10.30
CA ALA A 111 -0.84 -2.48 -10.45
C ALA A 111 -0.53 -1.85 -11.82
N TYR A 112 0.74 -1.85 -12.22
CA TYR A 112 1.18 -1.31 -13.50
C TYR A 112 0.51 -2.03 -14.69
N ARG A 113 0.32 -3.34 -14.64
CA ARG A 113 -0.40 -4.08 -15.69
C ARG A 113 -1.83 -3.55 -15.89
N TYR A 114 -2.51 -3.12 -14.84
CA TYR A 114 -3.85 -2.52 -14.96
C TYR A 114 -3.86 -1.09 -15.53
N THR A 115 -2.71 -0.42 -15.59
CA THR A 115 -2.58 0.88 -16.28
C THR A 115 -2.58 0.74 -17.80
N GLN A 116 -2.14 -0.42 -18.33
CA GLN A 116 -2.02 -0.68 -19.76
C GLN A 116 -3.28 -1.30 -20.37
N ILE A 117 -4.23 -1.73 -19.55
CA ILE A 117 -5.49 -2.22 -20.08
C ILE A 117 -6.29 -0.96 -20.49
N GLU A 118 -6.66 -0.84 -21.77
CA GLU A 118 -7.70 0.09 -22.22
C GLU A 118 -9.08 -0.44 -21.75
N ASP A 119 -9.95 0.45 -21.29
CA ASP A 119 -11.33 0.09 -20.90
C ASP A 119 -12.21 -0.12 -22.13
#